data_AF-A0A553P2P1-F1
#
_entry.id   AF-A0A553P2P1-F1
#
_cell.length_a   1.000
_cell.length_b   1.000
_cell.length_c   1.000
_cell.angle_alpha   90.00
_cell.angle_beta   90.00
_cell.angle_gamma   90.00
#
_symmetry.space_group_name_H-M   'P 1'
#
loop_
_entity.id
_entity.type
_entity.pdbx_description
1 polymer ?
#
loop_
_entity_poly.entity_id
_entity_poly.type
_entity_poly.pdbx_seq_one_letter_code
_entity_poly.pdbx_strand_id
1 'polypeptide(L)'
;MSPTFIFPTLFLLASLAACQLQPPFLGASQPCYETEQDGVQGWCEHKGCCAGGNFVSGLCPNYPDQVGCCYSSNECGAECTETCTDDGHQDLACELLAKYEAGQLFLKPDHFSPNGNDPYDGASPLSEIRDTCYGRQAKRSAYGTAPGGCVCLQKALLQTMLDYSTQYFDTTGLALQINSMAGSSHSSSNSWHYEGNTMDVACSTPLYHCDEVLDFCRSRDAIELCFPGSSCGSHETWVHCAMPMDEGA
;
A
#
# COMPACT_ATOMS: atom_id res chain seq x y z
N MET A 1 -38.21 20.19 -58.96
CA MET A 1 -37.73 20.94 -57.78
C MET A 1 -38.07 20.08 -56.57
N SER A 2 -37.11 19.27 -56.11
CA SER A 2 -37.20 18.45 -54.90
C SER A 2 -35.88 18.63 -54.13
N PRO A 3 -35.90 18.70 -52.79
CA PRO A 3 -34.80 19.28 -52.04
C PRO A 3 -33.68 18.28 -51.79
N THR A 4 -32.46 18.80 -51.86
CA THR A 4 -31.19 18.16 -51.53
C THR A 4 -31.10 17.93 -50.02
N PHE A 5 -31.00 16.67 -49.59
CA PHE A 5 -30.67 16.33 -48.21
C PHE A 5 -29.14 16.40 -48.02
N ILE A 6 -28.70 17.34 -47.19
CA ILE A 6 -27.32 17.45 -46.71
C ILE A 6 -27.24 16.69 -45.39
N PHE A 7 -26.48 15.60 -45.35
CA PHE A 7 -26.08 14.94 -44.10
C PHE A 7 -24.95 15.75 -43.46
N PRO A 8 -25.06 16.17 -42.18
CA PRO A 8 -23.91 16.68 -41.47
C PRO A 8 -23.08 15.50 -40.95
N THR A 9 -21.82 15.47 -41.37
CA THR A 9 -20.77 14.60 -40.83
C THR A 9 -20.58 14.94 -39.35
N LEU A 10 -20.97 14.02 -38.47
CA LEU A 10 -20.75 14.15 -37.03
C LEU A 10 -19.26 13.86 -36.75
N PHE A 11 -18.46 14.90 -36.57
CA PHE A 11 -17.13 14.77 -35.99
C PHE A 11 -17.29 14.37 -34.52
N LEU A 12 -17.03 13.11 -34.19
CA LEU A 12 -16.75 12.70 -32.81
C LEU A 12 -15.37 13.27 -32.43
N LEU A 13 -15.37 14.40 -31.75
CA LEU A 13 -14.25 14.81 -30.92
C LEU A 13 -14.20 13.85 -29.74
N ALA A 14 -13.28 12.88 -29.79
CA ALA A 14 -12.84 12.18 -28.60
C ALA A 14 -12.24 13.22 -27.66
N SER A 15 -13.01 13.59 -26.64
CA SER A 15 -12.50 14.39 -25.53
C SER A 15 -11.46 13.55 -24.82
N LEU A 16 -10.19 13.92 -25.00
CA LEU A 16 -9.14 13.61 -24.05
C LEU A 16 -9.58 14.25 -22.72
N ALA A 17 -10.22 13.47 -21.87
CA ALA A 17 -10.42 13.83 -20.49
C ALA A 17 -9.01 13.93 -19.89
N ALA A 18 -8.55 15.16 -19.71
CA ALA A 18 -7.44 15.45 -18.84
C ALA A 18 -7.74 14.82 -17.48
N CYS A 19 -6.81 14.02 -16.98
CA CYS A 19 -6.79 13.49 -15.63
C CYS A 19 -6.76 14.68 -14.65
N GLN A 20 -7.93 15.25 -14.38
CA GLN A 20 -8.10 16.12 -13.22
C GLN A 20 -8.13 15.17 -12.03
N LEU A 21 -7.10 15.26 -11.18
CA LEU A 21 -7.01 14.59 -9.89
C LEU A 21 -8.25 14.96 -9.05
N GLN A 22 -9.36 14.27 -9.27
CA GLN A 22 -10.37 14.09 -8.24
C GLN A 22 -9.64 13.45 -7.06
N PRO A 23 -9.96 13.82 -5.80
CA PRO A 23 -9.44 13.07 -4.66
C PRO A 23 -9.68 11.58 -4.96
N PRO A 24 -8.66 10.72 -4.83
CA PRO A 24 -8.67 9.36 -5.41
C PRO A 24 -9.81 8.46 -4.95
N PHE A 25 -10.68 8.93 -4.05
CA PHE A 25 -11.75 8.15 -3.45
C PHE A 25 -13.10 8.89 -3.48
N LEU A 26 -14.07 8.31 -4.17
CA LEU A 26 -15.48 8.70 -4.11
C LEU A 26 -16.00 8.46 -2.68
N GLY A 27 -16.04 9.50 -1.85
CA GLY A 27 -16.59 9.45 -0.49
C GLY A 27 -15.67 9.94 0.63
N ALA A 28 -14.40 10.28 0.34
CA ALA A 28 -13.48 10.85 1.31
C ALA A 28 -13.81 12.32 1.60
N SER A 29 -14.88 12.57 2.37
CA SER A 29 -15.17 13.87 3.00
C SER A 29 -14.26 14.11 4.20
N GLN A 30 -12.96 13.84 4.05
CA GLN A 30 -12.02 14.02 5.15
C GLN A 30 -11.44 15.43 5.13
N PRO A 31 -11.42 16.13 6.28
CA PRO A 31 -10.87 17.47 6.39
C PRO A 31 -9.46 17.61 5.83
N CYS A 32 -8.63 16.56 5.90
CA CYS A 32 -7.27 16.59 5.35
C CYS A 32 -7.23 16.87 3.84
N TYR A 33 -8.21 16.34 3.10
CA TYR A 33 -8.30 16.52 1.65
C TYR A 33 -9.13 17.76 1.26
N GLU A 34 -9.90 18.33 2.19
CA GLU A 34 -10.85 19.44 1.95
C GLU A 34 -10.39 20.80 2.51
N THR A 35 -9.49 20.84 3.50
CA THR A 35 -9.01 22.11 4.07
C THR A 35 -7.84 22.67 3.28
N GLU A 36 -8.16 23.50 2.28
CA GLU A 36 -7.24 24.48 1.72
C GLU A 36 -6.69 25.37 2.86
N GLN A 37 -5.43 25.18 3.24
CA GLN A 37 -4.60 26.32 3.61
C GLN A 37 -3.99 26.83 2.31
N ASP A 38 -4.29 28.08 1.95
CA ASP A 38 -3.77 28.85 0.80
C ASP A 38 -2.91 28.04 -0.20
N GLY A 39 -3.56 27.25 -1.06
CA GLY A 39 -2.93 26.64 -2.22
C GLY A 39 -2.21 25.29 -2.05
N VAL A 40 -2.36 24.58 -0.91
CA VAL A 40 -1.79 23.23 -0.74
C VAL A 40 -2.87 22.21 -0.32
N GLN A 41 -3.02 21.15 -1.11
CA GLN A 41 -3.83 19.98 -0.74
C GLN A 41 -3.06 19.13 0.28
N GLY A 42 -3.70 18.82 1.42
CA GLY A 42 -3.12 17.95 2.43
C GLY A 42 -3.28 16.46 2.10
N TRP A 43 -2.39 15.61 2.64
CA TRP A 43 -2.51 14.15 2.56
C TRP A 43 -2.18 13.48 3.89
N CYS A 44 -2.84 12.35 4.16
CA CYS A 44 -2.63 11.58 5.38
C CYS A 44 -1.34 10.78 5.31
N GLU A 45 -0.39 11.13 6.19
CA GLU A 45 0.96 10.57 6.20
C GLU A 45 1.55 10.50 7.60
N HIS A 46 2.44 9.53 7.80
CA HIS A 46 3.20 9.40 9.03
C HIS A 46 3.91 10.72 9.33
N LYS A 47 3.73 11.24 10.55
CA LYS A 47 4.17 12.58 10.95
C LYS A 47 5.67 12.83 10.72
N GLY A 48 6.47 11.77 10.82
CA GLY A 48 7.92 11.80 10.54
C GLY A 48 8.30 12.03 9.09
N CYS A 49 7.35 11.97 8.15
CA CYS A 49 7.58 12.17 6.72
C CYS A 49 7.12 13.53 6.20
N CYS A 50 6.41 14.33 7.01
CA CYS A 50 6.02 15.67 6.59
C CYS A 50 7.25 16.60 6.64
N ALA A 51 7.65 17.16 5.49
CA ALA A 51 8.80 18.07 5.43
C ALA A 51 8.74 19.19 6.47
N GLY A 52 9.83 19.35 7.23
CA GLY A 52 9.92 20.32 8.32
C GLY A 52 8.94 20.08 9.48
N GLY A 53 8.33 18.89 9.58
CA GLY A 53 7.35 18.54 10.61
C GLY A 53 6.00 19.23 10.45
N ASN A 54 5.67 19.71 9.25
CA ASN A 54 4.45 20.49 9.00
C ASN A 54 3.22 19.60 8.81
N PHE A 55 2.56 19.27 9.92
CA PHE A 55 1.31 18.49 9.92
C PHE A 55 0.26 18.99 10.92
N VAL A 56 -0.99 18.60 10.67
CA VAL A 56 -2.10 18.78 11.61
C VAL A 56 -2.64 17.40 12.04
N SER A 57 -2.70 17.16 13.34
CA SER A 57 -3.26 15.92 13.89
C SER A 57 -4.79 15.94 13.90
N GLY A 58 -5.42 14.76 13.84
CA GLY A 58 -6.88 14.62 13.95
C GLY A 58 -7.65 14.94 12.66
N LEU A 59 -6.97 15.29 11.57
CA LEU A 59 -7.59 15.49 10.25
C LEU A 59 -7.57 14.22 9.38
N CYS A 60 -6.97 13.14 9.89
CA CYS A 60 -6.95 11.80 9.31
C CYS A 60 -7.72 10.82 10.22
N PRO A 61 -9.06 10.96 10.35
CA PRO A 61 -9.86 10.31 11.39
C PRO A 61 -9.85 8.77 11.34
N ASN A 62 -9.55 8.17 10.19
CA ASN A 62 -9.48 6.72 10.03
C ASN A 62 -8.05 6.18 10.15
N TYR A 63 -7.07 7.03 10.46
CA TYR A 63 -5.68 6.64 10.59
C TYR A 63 -5.21 6.65 12.06
N PRO A 64 -4.18 5.85 12.40
CA PRO A 64 -3.53 5.85 13.71
C PRO A 64 -2.93 7.21 14.09
N ASP A 65 -2.71 7.42 15.40
CA ASP A 65 -2.22 8.68 15.96
C ASP A 65 -0.88 9.16 15.38
N GLN A 66 -0.03 8.25 14.89
CA GLN A 66 1.24 8.56 14.24
C GLN A 66 1.09 9.13 12.82
N VAL A 67 -0.12 9.10 12.26
CA VAL A 67 -0.46 9.70 10.96
C VAL A 67 -1.13 11.06 11.19
N GLY A 68 -0.67 12.07 10.45
CA GLY A 68 -1.24 13.42 10.43
C GLY A 68 -1.49 13.88 9.02
N CYS A 69 -2.23 14.98 8.88
CA CYS A 69 -2.38 15.63 7.59
C CYS A 69 -1.14 16.47 7.30
N CYS A 70 -0.28 16.03 6.37
CA CYS A 70 0.87 16.82 5.92
C CYS A 70 0.41 17.89 4.93
N TYR A 71 0.88 19.12 5.11
CA TYR A 71 0.69 20.24 4.16
C TYR A 71 2.02 20.63 3.49
N SER A 72 2.97 19.71 3.48
CA SER A 72 4.34 19.86 3.01
C SER A 72 4.73 18.58 2.29
N SER A 73 5.71 18.62 1.37
CA SER A 73 6.19 17.43 0.65
C SER A 73 6.51 16.25 1.58
N ASN A 74 6.26 15.03 1.08
CA ASN A 74 6.65 13.79 1.75
C ASN A 74 8.17 13.63 1.57
N GLU A 75 8.93 13.67 2.65
CA GLU A 75 10.39 13.48 2.64
C GLU A 75 10.79 12.01 2.60
N CYS A 76 9.97 11.11 3.12
CA CYS A 76 10.35 9.71 3.22
C CYS A 76 10.24 8.97 1.89
N GLY A 77 9.29 9.32 1.02
CA GLY A 77 9.13 8.72 -0.31
C GLY A 77 9.71 9.58 -1.44
N ALA A 78 10.45 10.65 -1.11
CA ALA A 78 10.90 11.65 -2.08
C ALA A 78 11.89 11.08 -3.10
N GLU A 79 12.69 10.09 -2.69
CA GLU A 79 13.67 9.44 -3.55
C GLU A 79 13.06 8.38 -4.49
N CYS A 80 11.87 7.85 -4.16
CA CYS A 80 11.20 6.80 -4.92
C CYS A 80 10.29 7.41 -5.99
N THR A 81 10.87 8.02 -7.02
CA THR A 81 10.12 8.74 -8.07
C THR A 81 9.81 7.92 -9.31
N GLU A 82 10.39 6.72 -9.43
CA GLU A 82 10.14 5.87 -10.59
C GLU A 82 8.75 5.23 -10.50
N THR A 83 8.14 5.03 -11.66
CA THR A 83 6.82 4.39 -11.82
C THR A 83 6.99 2.91 -12.09
N CYS A 84 6.17 2.07 -11.47
CA CYS A 84 6.06 0.66 -11.85
C CYS A 84 5.31 0.58 -13.19
N THR A 85 5.96 0.04 -14.23
CA THR A 85 5.62 0.28 -15.65
C THR A 85 4.40 -0.46 -16.18
N ASP A 86 3.65 -1.18 -15.35
CA ASP A 86 2.59 -2.08 -15.82
C ASP A 86 1.20 -1.68 -15.30
N ASP A 87 0.21 -1.81 -16.18
CA ASP A 87 -1.20 -1.56 -15.88
C ASP A 87 -1.68 -2.54 -14.78
N GLY A 88 -1.94 -2.00 -13.59
CA GLY A 88 -2.65 -2.68 -12.50
C GLY A 88 -1.99 -2.67 -11.12
N HIS A 89 -0.68 -2.37 -10.99
CA HIS A 89 -0.07 -2.22 -9.65
C HIS A 89 -0.69 -1.06 -8.89
N GLN A 90 -0.82 0.08 -9.55
CA GLN A 90 -1.43 1.28 -8.98
C GLN A 90 -2.89 1.03 -8.57
N ASP A 91 -3.69 0.41 -9.45
CA ASP A 91 -5.10 0.14 -9.20
C ASP A 91 -5.29 -0.77 -7.97
N LEU A 92 -4.55 -1.88 -7.90
CA LEU A 92 -4.61 -2.80 -6.76
C LEU A 92 -4.18 -2.14 -5.45
N ALA A 93 -3.11 -1.33 -5.50
CA ALA A 93 -2.66 -0.59 -4.34
C ALA A 93 -3.70 0.44 -3.87
N CYS A 94 -4.37 1.13 -4.79
CA CYS A 94 -5.45 2.05 -4.45
C CYS A 94 -6.69 1.34 -3.89
N GLU A 95 -7.03 0.14 -4.38
CA GLU A 95 -8.09 -0.69 -3.79
C GLU A 95 -7.74 -1.15 -2.37
N LEU A 96 -6.49 -1.55 -2.12
CA LEU A 96 -6.00 -1.89 -0.78
C LEU A 96 -6.04 -0.68 0.16
N LEU A 97 -5.65 0.50 -0.32
CA LEU A 97 -5.73 1.73 0.46
C LEU A 97 -7.18 2.08 0.81
N ALA A 98 -8.12 1.93 -0.13
CA ALA A 98 -9.53 2.13 0.13
C ALA A 98 -10.08 1.14 1.17
N LYS A 99 -9.65 -0.14 1.13
CA LYS A 99 -10.00 -1.13 2.17
C LYS A 99 -9.45 -0.74 3.54
N TYR A 100 -8.24 -0.19 3.58
CA TYR A 100 -7.67 0.32 4.81
C TYR A 100 -8.51 1.46 5.40
N GLU A 101 -8.84 2.46 4.59
CA GLU A 101 -9.67 3.60 5.02
C GLU A 101 -11.08 3.19 5.44
N ALA A 102 -11.61 2.11 4.86
CA ALA A 102 -12.90 1.52 5.22
C ALA A 102 -12.85 0.60 6.46
N GLY A 103 -11.66 0.39 7.05
CA GLY A 103 -11.48 -0.49 8.22
C GLY A 103 -11.58 -1.98 7.90
N GLN A 104 -11.42 -2.38 6.64
CA GLN A 104 -11.45 -3.78 6.18
C GLN A 104 -10.06 -4.42 6.09
N LEU A 105 -9.02 -3.58 6.07
CA LEU A 105 -7.61 -3.95 6.04
C LEU A 105 -6.89 -3.08 7.08
N PHE A 106 -5.93 -3.64 7.78
CA PHE A 106 -5.03 -2.89 8.64
C PHE A 106 -3.61 -3.04 8.13
N LEU A 107 -3.08 -1.94 7.59
CA LEU A 107 -1.70 -1.80 7.18
C LEU A 107 -0.97 -1.15 8.34
N LYS A 108 0.09 -1.79 8.84
CA LYS A 108 0.86 -1.20 9.93
C LYS A 108 1.44 0.16 9.48
N PRO A 109 1.23 1.24 10.23
CA PRO A 109 1.73 2.58 9.88
C PRO A 109 3.23 2.76 10.21
N ASP A 110 3.80 1.84 10.97
CA ASP A 110 5.17 1.84 11.46
C ASP A 110 5.90 0.56 11.04
N HIS A 111 7.21 0.51 11.22
CA HIS A 111 7.95 -0.74 11.10
C HIS A 111 7.50 -1.77 12.13
N PHE A 112 7.62 -3.04 11.76
CA PHE A 112 7.40 -4.14 12.67
C PHE A 112 8.31 -4.06 13.90
N SER A 113 9.60 -3.77 13.68
CA SER A 113 10.55 -3.50 14.76
C SER A 113 10.55 -2.02 15.15
N PRO A 114 10.47 -1.69 16.46
CA PRO A 114 10.59 -0.32 16.95
C PRO A 114 11.87 0.40 16.51
N ASN A 115 12.95 -0.35 16.25
CA ASN A 115 14.25 0.22 15.86
C ASN A 115 14.20 0.94 14.50
N GLY A 116 13.22 0.63 13.65
CA GLY A 116 13.03 1.36 12.39
C GLY A 116 12.26 2.66 12.54
N ASN A 117 11.65 2.92 13.70
CA ASN A 117 10.75 4.05 13.91
C ASN A 117 11.44 5.29 14.51
N ASP A 118 12.75 5.19 14.81
CA ASP A 118 13.54 6.30 15.37
C ASP A 118 14.99 6.30 14.85
N PRO A 119 15.31 7.08 13.79
CA PRO A 119 14.37 7.87 13.00
C PRO A 119 13.48 6.99 12.12
N TYR A 120 12.23 7.40 11.90
CA TYR A 120 11.32 6.75 10.96
C TYR A 120 11.78 6.97 9.52
N ASP A 121 11.91 5.88 8.74
CA ASP A 121 12.40 5.96 7.35
C ASP A 121 11.30 5.95 6.28
N GLY A 122 10.03 5.71 6.65
CA GLY A 122 8.90 5.70 5.73
C GLY A 122 8.66 4.43 4.96
N ALA A 123 9.32 3.32 5.30
CA ALA A 123 9.04 2.01 4.71
C ALA A 123 8.11 1.16 5.60
N SER A 124 6.95 1.70 5.97
CA SER A 124 5.88 0.93 6.61
C SER A 124 4.88 0.39 5.59
N PRO A 125 4.16 -0.71 5.86
CA PRO A 125 3.15 -1.24 4.95
C PRO A 125 2.14 -0.20 4.44
N LEU A 126 1.69 0.70 5.33
CA LEU A 126 0.80 1.77 4.93
C LEU A 126 1.45 2.74 3.93
N SER A 127 2.71 3.12 4.18
CA SER A 127 3.45 4.04 3.32
C SER A 127 3.71 3.43 1.96
N GLU A 128 4.10 2.16 1.92
CA GLU A 128 4.39 1.41 0.70
C GLU A 128 3.16 1.25 -0.21
N ILE A 129 2.00 0.88 0.35
CA ILE A 129 0.74 0.80 -0.42
C ILE A 129 0.34 2.17 -0.94
N ARG A 130 0.47 3.22 -0.12
CA ARG A 130 0.09 4.57 -0.54
C ARG A 130 1.00 5.09 -1.64
N ASP A 131 2.32 4.92 -1.51
CA ASP A 131 3.27 5.35 -2.54
C ASP A 131 3.00 4.61 -3.86
N THR A 132 2.71 3.31 -3.80
CA THR A 132 2.29 2.51 -4.96
C THR A 132 0.97 3.01 -5.57
N CYS A 133 -0.02 3.35 -4.75
CA CYS A 133 -1.28 3.95 -5.23
C CYS A 133 -1.06 5.34 -5.89
N TYR A 134 -0.03 6.07 -5.48
CA TYR A 134 0.39 7.32 -6.13
C TYR A 134 1.27 7.10 -7.36
N GLY A 135 1.40 5.85 -7.82
CA GLY A 135 2.16 5.47 -9.01
C GLY A 135 3.66 5.47 -8.80
N ARG A 136 4.14 5.40 -7.55
CA ARG A 136 5.56 5.41 -7.20
C ARG A 136 6.03 4.02 -6.74
N GLN A 137 7.32 3.78 -6.79
CA GLN A 137 7.92 2.64 -6.09
C GLN A 137 7.71 2.75 -4.58
N ALA A 138 7.58 1.60 -3.93
CA ALA A 138 7.59 1.49 -2.49
C ALA A 138 9.02 1.65 -1.95
N LYS A 139 9.18 2.35 -0.83
CA LYS A 139 10.46 2.47 -0.15
C LYS A 139 10.79 1.18 0.62
N ARG A 140 12.05 0.76 0.53
CA ARG A 140 12.64 -0.26 1.40
C ARG A 140 13.31 0.41 2.59
N SER A 141 13.23 -0.22 3.75
CA SER A 141 13.89 0.28 4.95
C SER A 141 15.39 0.37 4.80
N ALA A 142 16.00 1.29 5.55
CA ALA A 142 17.45 1.49 5.59
C ALA A 142 18.06 1.21 7.00
N TYR A 143 17.28 0.63 7.93
CA TYR A 143 17.78 0.25 9.25
C TYR A 143 18.18 -1.23 9.32
N GLY A 144 19.08 -1.55 10.26
CA GLY A 144 19.55 -2.91 10.49
C GLY A 144 20.28 -3.49 9.28
N THR A 145 19.76 -4.57 8.72
CA THR A 145 20.28 -5.28 7.54
C THR A 145 19.52 -4.93 6.26
N ALA A 146 18.54 -4.04 6.33
CA ALA A 146 17.75 -3.65 5.17
C ALA A 146 18.59 -2.82 4.17
N PRO A 147 18.45 -3.09 2.86
CA PRO A 147 19.34 -2.52 1.84
C PRO A 147 19.04 -1.04 1.52
N GLY A 148 17.92 -0.50 1.98
CA GLY A 148 17.40 0.79 1.54
C GLY A 148 16.97 0.79 0.07
N GLY A 149 16.73 2.00 -0.44
CA GLY A 149 16.32 2.22 -1.83
C GLY A 149 14.83 1.92 -2.05
N CYS A 150 14.45 1.71 -3.30
CA CYS A 150 13.06 1.58 -3.71
C CYS A 150 12.85 0.25 -4.46
N VAL A 151 11.60 -0.22 -4.50
CA VAL A 151 11.20 -1.42 -5.24
C VAL A 151 9.75 -1.28 -5.70
N CYS A 152 9.42 -1.90 -6.84
CA CYS A 152 8.03 -2.09 -7.21
C CYS A 152 7.45 -3.26 -6.42
N LEU A 153 6.33 -3.03 -5.72
CA LEU A 153 5.55 -4.15 -5.19
C LEU A 153 5.03 -4.98 -6.35
N GLN A 154 5.14 -6.30 -6.27
CA GLN A 154 4.70 -7.21 -7.33
C GLN A 154 3.17 -7.27 -7.39
N LYS A 155 2.62 -7.46 -8.59
CA LYS A 155 1.17 -7.57 -8.81
C LYS A 155 0.61 -8.80 -8.12
N ALA A 156 1.35 -9.92 -8.17
CA ALA A 156 0.99 -11.14 -7.47
C ALA A 156 0.82 -10.92 -5.95
N LEU A 157 1.69 -10.11 -5.33
CA LEU A 157 1.57 -9.71 -3.92
C LEU A 157 0.30 -8.90 -3.69
N LEU A 158 0.12 -7.80 -4.44
CA LEU A 158 -1.00 -6.88 -4.25
C LEU A 158 -2.35 -7.57 -4.46
N GLN A 159 -2.47 -8.41 -5.49
CA GLN A 159 -3.69 -9.18 -5.74
C GLN A 159 -3.95 -10.20 -4.62
N THR A 160 -2.93 -10.88 -4.13
CA THR A 160 -3.06 -11.85 -3.03
C THR A 160 -3.54 -11.17 -1.75
N MET A 161 -2.99 -9.99 -1.43
CA MET A 161 -3.46 -9.18 -0.31
C MET A 161 -4.92 -8.76 -0.47
N LEU A 162 -5.31 -8.30 -1.66
CA LEU A 162 -6.66 -7.83 -1.94
C LEU A 162 -7.69 -8.96 -1.80
N ASP A 163 -7.38 -10.12 -2.37
CA ASP A 163 -8.28 -11.27 -2.35
C ASP A 163 -8.43 -11.84 -0.94
N TYR A 164 -7.33 -12.00 -0.20
CA TYR A 164 -7.40 -12.55 1.16
C TYR A 164 -8.04 -11.57 2.13
N SER A 165 -7.73 -10.26 2.05
CA SER A 165 -8.37 -9.26 2.90
C SER A 165 -9.88 -9.19 2.68
N THR A 166 -10.34 -9.34 1.42
CA THR A 166 -11.77 -9.43 1.09
C THR A 166 -12.39 -10.69 1.70
N GLN A 167 -11.81 -11.86 1.44
CA GLN A 167 -12.32 -13.12 1.98
C GLN A 167 -12.38 -13.11 3.51
N TYR A 168 -11.32 -12.64 4.16
CA TYR A 168 -11.21 -12.58 5.61
C TYR A 168 -12.25 -11.65 6.21
N PHE A 169 -12.42 -10.44 5.66
CA PHE A 169 -13.42 -9.49 6.12
C PHE A 169 -14.84 -10.00 5.91
N ASP A 170 -15.15 -10.55 4.74
CA ASP A 170 -16.49 -11.10 4.44
C ASP A 170 -16.87 -12.25 5.38
N THR A 171 -15.87 -13.04 5.82
CA THR A 171 -16.09 -14.20 6.70
C THR A 171 -16.16 -13.81 8.17
N THR A 172 -15.35 -12.85 8.61
CA THR A 172 -15.12 -12.57 10.04
C THR A 172 -15.67 -11.21 10.49
N GLY A 173 -15.86 -10.27 9.58
CA GLY A 173 -16.11 -8.86 9.86
C GLY A 173 -14.90 -8.11 10.46
N LEU A 174 -13.71 -8.72 10.44
CA LEU A 174 -12.48 -8.18 11.03
C LEU A 174 -11.49 -7.77 9.95
N ALA A 175 -10.69 -6.73 10.24
CA ALA A 175 -9.63 -6.29 9.35
C ALA A 175 -8.46 -7.28 9.37
N LEU A 176 -7.99 -7.67 8.18
CA LEU A 176 -6.74 -8.41 8.03
C LEU A 176 -5.55 -7.51 8.43
N GLN A 177 -4.59 -8.02 9.20
CA GLN A 177 -3.43 -7.22 9.64
C GLN A 177 -2.16 -7.59 8.88
N ILE A 178 -1.56 -6.60 8.21
CA ILE A 178 -0.29 -6.71 7.50
C ILE A 178 0.81 -6.02 8.32
N ASN A 179 1.81 -6.80 8.72
CA ASN A 179 2.88 -6.40 9.62
C ASN A 179 4.09 -5.82 8.88
N SER A 180 4.44 -6.39 7.73
CA SER A 180 5.59 -5.97 6.90
C SER A 180 5.38 -6.34 5.43
N MET A 181 5.97 -5.58 4.52
CA MET A 181 6.11 -5.91 3.09
C MET A 181 7.55 -5.67 2.62
N ALA A 182 7.87 -4.67 1.80
CA ALA A 182 9.24 -4.45 1.33
C ALA A 182 10.12 -3.66 2.30
N GLY A 183 9.51 -3.06 3.31
CA GLY A 183 10.16 -2.38 4.42
C GLY A 183 10.55 -3.31 5.56
N SER A 184 10.88 -2.69 6.70
CA SER A 184 11.45 -3.34 7.88
C SER A 184 12.82 -4.00 7.65
N SER A 185 13.45 -4.47 8.73
CA SER A 185 14.71 -5.21 8.68
C SER A 185 14.46 -6.70 8.82
N HIS A 186 14.87 -7.45 7.80
CA HIS A 186 14.76 -8.90 7.71
C HIS A 186 16.13 -9.59 7.80
N SER A 187 16.15 -10.90 8.01
CA SER A 187 17.32 -11.69 8.40
C SER A 187 18.56 -11.56 7.49
N SER A 188 18.36 -11.24 6.21
CA SER A 188 19.45 -11.00 5.26
C SER A 188 19.03 -9.99 4.21
N SER A 189 20.01 -9.33 3.57
CA SER A 189 19.80 -8.40 2.45
C SER A 189 19.19 -9.03 1.20
N ASN A 190 19.10 -10.37 1.15
CA ASN A 190 18.55 -11.12 0.02
C ASN A 190 17.15 -11.70 0.35
N SER A 191 16.50 -11.15 1.38
CA SER A 191 15.13 -11.56 1.74
C SER A 191 14.15 -11.18 0.63
N TRP A 192 13.17 -12.04 0.38
CA TRP A 192 12.09 -11.79 -0.58
C TRP A 192 11.30 -10.50 -0.27
N HIS A 193 11.24 -10.05 0.98
CA HIS A 193 10.70 -8.73 1.31
C HIS A 193 11.29 -7.64 0.41
N TYR A 194 12.60 -7.61 0.21
CA TYR A 194 13.27 -6.57 -0.56
C TYR A 194 13.10 -6.68 -2.08
N GLU A 195 12.46 -7.74 -2.57
CA GLU A 195 12.04 -7.93 -3.96
C GLU A 195 10.60 -7.43 -4.21
N GLY A 196 9.92 -6.92 -3.18
CA GLY A 196 8.57 -6.36 -3.28
C GLY A 196 7.49 -7.42 -3.47
N ASN A 197 7.76 -8.69 -3.23
CA ASN A 197 6.84 -9.80 -3.51
C ASN A 197 6.30 -10.50 -2.26
N THR A 198 6.53 -9.94 -1.06
CA THR A 198 6.29 -10.64 0.20
C THR A 198 5.44 -9.84 1.16
N MET A 199 4.57 -10.52 1.92
CA MET A 199 3.87 -9.97 3.07
C MET A 199 4.06 -10.84 4.32
N ASP A 200 4.13 -10.18 5.47
CA ASP A 200 3.94 -10.78 6.79
C ASP A 200 2.53 -10.49 7.29
N VAL A 201 1.70 -11.53 7.42
CA VAL A 201 0.29 -11.43 7.82
C VAL A 201 0.13 -11.88 9.27
N ALA A 202 -0.31 -10.99 10.16
CA ALA A 202 -0.62 -11.41 11.53
C ALA A 202 -1.76 -12.44 11.50
N CYS A 203 -1.58 -13.55 12.21
CA CYS A 203 -2.49 -14.70 12.09
C CYS A 203 -2.92 -15.29 13.43
N SER A 204 -2.42 -14.74 14.54
CA SER A 204 -2.76 -15.19 15.90
C SER A 204 -3.69 -14.21 16.64
N THR A 205 -3.82 -13.00 16.12
CA THR A 205 -4.62 -11.90 16.66
C THR A 205 -5.14 -11.05 15.50
N PRO A 206 -6.39 -10.55 15.56
CA PRO A 206 -7.37 -10.67 16.65
C PRO A 206 -8.05 -12.05 16.72
N LEU A 207 -7.89 -12.87 15.68
CA LEU A 207 -8.38 -14.24 15.58
C LEU A 207 -7.23 -15.13 15.12
N TYR A 208 -7.20 -16.38 15.57
CA TYR A 208 -6.28 -17.38 15.02
C TYR A 208 -6.77 -17.82 13.64
N HIS A 209 -5.93 -17.65 12.61
CA HIS A 209 -6.20 -18.07 11.23
C HIS A 209 -4.92 -18.42 10.45
N CYS A 210 -3.86 -18.88 11.14
CA CYS A 210 -2.56 -19.15 10.51
C CYS A 210 -2.62 -20.26 9.46
N ASP A 211 -3.42 -21.31 9.69
CA ASP A 211 -3.58 -22.41 8.76
C ASP A 211 -4.31 -21.96 7.48
N GLU A 212 -5.29 -21.07 7.62
CA GLU A 212 -6.03 -20.47 6.50
C GLU A 212 -5.14 -19.56 5.64
N VAL A 213 -4.28 -18.74 6.26
CA VAL A 213 -3.32 -17.91 5.49
C VAL A 213 -2.36 -18.81 4.74
N LEU A 214 -1.85 -19.85 5.41
CA LEU A 214 -0.89 -20.77 4.84
C LEU A 214 -1.47 -21.50 3.63
N ASP A 215 -2.68 -22.04 3.75
CA ASP A 215 -3.36 -22.72 2.65
C ASP A 215 -3.74 -21.75 1.52
N PHE A 216 -4.14 -20.52 1.85
CA PHE A 216 -4.39 -19.48 0.86
C PHE A 216 -3.12 -19.14 0.07
N CYS A 217 -2.01 -18.88 0.75
CA CYS A 217 -0.73 -18.58 0.11
C CYS A 217 -0.23 -19.75 -0.76
N ARG A 218 -0.39 -21.00 -0.30
CA ARG A 218 -0.09 -22.19 -1.13
C ARG A 218 -0.93 -22.25 -2.38
N SER A 219 -2.22 -21.90 -2.29
CA SER A 219 -3.12 -21.86 -3.44
C SER A 219 -2.77 -20.77 -4.46
N ARG A 220 -1.88 -19.84 -4.10
CA ARG A 220 -1.32 -18.76 -4.93
C ARG A 220 0.12 -19.02 -5.34
N ASP A 221 0.58 -20.27 -5.25
CA ASP A 221 1.92 -20.70 -5.66
C ASP A 221 3.05 -19.96 -4.91
N ALA A 222 2.83 -19.64 -3.62
CA ALA A 222 3.86 -19.02 -2.78
C ALA A 222 5.20 -19.76 -2.86
N ILE A 223 6.27 -19.01 -3.09
CA ILE A 223 7.63 -19.54 -3.31
C ILE A 223 8.42 -19.68 -2.01
N GLU A 224 8.04 -18.94 -0.96
CA GLU A 224 8.56 -19.12 0.39
C GLU A 224 7.42 -18.92 1.41
N LEU A 225 7.39 -19.79 2.42
CA LEU A 225 6.41 -19.78 3.50
C LEU A 225 7.09 -20.00 4.84
N CYS A 226 6.95 -19.02 5.72
CA CYS A 226 7.38 -19.12 7.11
C CYS A 226 6.18 -18.86 8.02
N PHE A 227 5.97 -19.73 9.01
CA PHE A 227 4.74 -19.76 9.79
C PHE A 227 5.00 -20.43 11.15
N PRO A 228 4.06 -20.38 12.11
CA PRO A 228 4.26 -20.99 13.42
C PRO A 228 4.61 -22.48 13.30
N GLY A 229 5.77 -22.87 13.82
CA GLY A 229 6.28 -24.25 13.75
C GLY A 229 7.00 -24.62 12.46
N SER A 230 7.17 -23.71 11.50
CA SER A 230 8.07 -23.90 10.35
C SER A 230 9.55 -23.79 10.76
N SER A 231 10.45 -24.18 9.87
CA SER A 231 11.90 -24.11 10.10
C SER A 231 12.49 -22.70 10.10
N CYS A 232 11.72 -21.67 9.71
CA CYS A 232 12.24 -20.32 9.52
C CYS A 232 12.52 -19.58 10.84
N GLY A 233 11.94 -20.01 11.96
CA GLY A 233 12.10 -19.41 13.29
C GLY A 233 11.52 -17.99 13.41
N SER A 234 11.14 -17.55 14.62
CA SER A 234 10.60 -16.20 14.88
C SER A 234 9.29 -15.86 14.15
N HIS A 235 8.49 -16.84 13.72
CA HIS A 235 7.21 -16.63 13.00
C HIS A 235 6.03 -17.16 13.81
N GLU A 236 6.01 -16.94 15.12
CA GLU A 236 5.04 -17.57 16.04
C GLU A 236 3.65 -16.91 15.99
N THR A 237 3.56 -15.70 15.44
CA THR A 237 2.33 -14.89 15.46
C THR A 237 1.89 -14.37 14.09
N TRP A 238 2.64 -14.66 13.03
CA TRP A 238 2.34 -14.28 11.64
C TRP A 238 2.75 -15.37 10.65
N VAL A 239 2.19 -15.28 9.45
CA VAL A 239 2.62 -16.04 8.27
C VAL A 239 3.33 -15.10 7.31
N HIS A 240 4.57 -15.43 6.98
CA HIS A 240 5.33 -14.87 5.89
C HIS A 240 4.97 -15.59 4.60
N CYS A 241 4.70 -14.81 3.56
CA CYS A 241 4.14 -15.29 2.31
C CYS A 241 4.81 -14.55 1.15
N ALA A 242 5.81 -15.19 0.53
CA ALA A 242 6.49 -14.67 -0.65
C ALA A 242 5.83 -15.20 -1.92
N MET A 243 5.34 -14.31 -2.77
CA MET A 243 4.67 -14.63 -4.04
C MET A 243 5.66 -14.81 -5.18
N PRO A 244 5.29 -15.53 -6.26
CA PRO A 244 6.03 -15.49 -7.50
C PRO A 244 6.26 -14.06 -7.98
N MET A 245 7.43 -13.82 -8.58
CA MET A 245 7.71 -12.55 -9.26
C MET A 245 6.85 -12.43 -10.52
N ASP A 246 6.46 -11.20 -10.87
CA ASP A 246 5.74 -10.97 -12.13
C ASP A 246 6.65 -11.37 -13.31
N GLU A 247 6.09 -12.03 -14.35
CA GLU A 247 6.88 -12.43 -15.51
C GLU A 247 7.37 -11.18 -16.27
N GLY A 248 8.66 -10.87 -16.17
CA GLY A 248 9.30 -9.76 -16.89
C GLY A 248 9.79 -8.59 -16.04
N ALA A 249 9.75 -8.71 -14.70
CA ALA A 249 10.43 -7.80 -13.78
C ALA A 249 11.96 -7.86 -13.88
#